data_AF-A0A951F7V6-F1
#
_entry.id   AF-A0A951F7V6-F1
#
_cell.length_a   1.000
_cell.length_b   1.000
_cell.length_c   1.000
_cell.angle_alpha   90.00
_cell.angle_beta   90.00
_cell.angle_gamma   90.00
#
_symmetry.space_group_name_H-M   'P 1'
#
loop_
_entity.id
_entity.type
_entity.pdbx_description
1 polymer ?
#
loop_
_entity_poly.entity_id
_entity_poly.type
_entity_poly.pdbx_seq_one_letter_code
_entity_poly.pdbx_strand_id
1 'polypeptide(L)'
;MELADRSPLASSGLVTLVIYPRPTPAAAPKERAEKPGRPGVPWRLALSVFVLAAAITFAAVYGHELWSGNGSTLPPILRGARAAQNLGLRVQYQGERLLVTWSRTSPDVRGATEGVLRIDDGTAHREVWMDASQVTAGSVLYKPASDDVIFRLQVESGTAKPTIETIRVLGAAQAPNPRGAPATSAPAPATSPAASPS
;
A
#
# COMPACT_ATOMS: atom_id res chain seq x y z
N MET A 1 26.62 51.43 -49.03
CA MET A 1 26.91 52.05 -50.34
C MET A 1 28.41 52.21 -50.42
N GLU A 2 29.00 51.84 -51.56
CA GLU A 2 30.45 51.92 -51.92
C GLU A 2 31.33 50.78 -51.34
N LEU A 3 31.61 49.69 -52.07
CA LEU A 3 32.46 49.45 -53.26
C LEU A 3 33.90 49.07 -52.91
N ALA A 4 34.36 48.02 -53.60
CA ALA A 4 35.76 47.69 -53.90
C ALA A 4 36.60 47.17 -52.71
N ASP A 5 37.55 46.25 -52.85
CA ASP A 5 38.21 45.51 -53.94
C ASP A 5 39.49 44.96 -53.27
N ARG A 6 40.27 44.13 -53.97
CA ARG A 6 41.68 43.79 -53.70
C ARG A 6 41.93 42.57 -52.79
N SER A 7 41.66 41.38 -53.35
CA SER A 7 42.65 40.30 -53.30
C SER A 7 43.28 40.18 -54.68
N PRO A 8 44.63 40.11 -54.78
CA PRO A 8 45.15 39.11 -55.71
C PRO A 8 46.49 38.48 -55.31
N LEU A 9 46.57 37.17 -55.59
CA LEU A 9 47.74 36.40 -56.06
C LEU A 9 48.82 36.11 -55.00
N ALA A 10 49.51 34.98 -54.98
CA ALA A 10 49.50 33.72 -55.72
C ALA A 10 50.59 32.87 -55.03
N SER A 11 50.50 31.54 -55.03
CA SER A 11 51.71 30.73 -54.85
C SER A 11 51.60 29.40 -55.57
N SER A 12 52.24 29.40 -56.75
CA SER A 12 53.09 28.38 -57.35
C SER A 12 52.72 26.90 -57.23
N GLY A 13 52.49 26.28 -58.40
CA GLY A 13 52.57 24.83 -58.60
C GLY A 13 53.48 24.46 -59.78
N LEU A 14 54.20 23.33 -59.64
CA LEU A 14 54.71 22.39 -60.67
C LEU A 14 55.48 21.27 -59.93
N VAL A 15 54.93 20.09 -59.60
CA VAL A 15 54.55 18.86 -60.36
C VAL A 15 55.73 17.96 -60.78
N THR A 16 55.70 16.68 -60.36
CA THR A 16 56.41 15.48 -60.89
C THR A 16 55.85 14.26 -60.13
N LEU A 17 55.49 13.09 -60.65
CA LEU A 17 55.29 12.52 -61.98
C LEU A 17 54.38 11.28 -61.78
N VAL A 18 53.56 10.99 -62.78
CA VAL A 18 52.51 9.97 -62.84
C VAL A 18 53.06 8.55 -63.02
N ILE A 19 52.49 7.57 -62.31
CA ILE A 19 52.61 6.14 -62.61
C ILE A 19 51.20 5.52 -62.66
N TYR A 20 50.73 5.21 -63.87
CA TYR A 20 49.62 4.29 -64.16
C TYR A 20 50.24 3.05 -64.81
N PRO A 21 49.70 1.81 -64.66
CA PRO A 21 48.39 1.52 -65.21
C PRO A 21 47.60 0.36 -64.54
N ARG A 22 46.33 0.19 -64.92
CA ARG A 22 45.90 -1.06 -65.59
C ARG A 22 44.52 -0.92 -66.27
N PRO A 23 44.28 -1.63 -67.38
CA PRO A 23 43.17 -1.37 -68.31
C PRO A 23 42.01 -2.39 -68.20
N THR A 24 40.76 -1.87 -68.15
CA THR A 24 39.48 -2.29 -68.80
C THR A 24 38.99 -3.77 -68.71
N PRO A 25 37.74 -4.17 -69.07
CA PRO A 25 36.49 -3.47 -69.36
C PRO A 25 35.14 -4.08 -68.82
N ALA A 26 34.12 -3.22 -68.81
CA ALA A 26 32.71 -3.43 -69.22
C ALA A 26 31.64 -4.19 -68.39
N ALA A 27 30.55 -3.44 -68.17
CA ALA A 27 29.14 -3.80 -67.92
C ALA A 27 28.79 -4.30 -66.50
N ALA A 28 27.72 -3.85 -65.84
CA ALA A 28 26.42 -3.43 -66.37
C ALA A 28 25.69 -2.44 -65.42
N PRO A 29 24.72 -1.66 -65.94
CA PRO A 29 23.90 -0.75 -65.16
C PRO A 29 22.77 -1.53 -64.45
N LYS A 30 22.63 -1.33 -63.14
CA LYS A 30 21.46 -1.79 -62.38
C LYS A 30 21.11 -0.76 -61.32
N GLU A 31 19.99 -0.09 -61.60
CA GLU A 31 18.89 0.08 -60.66
C GLU A 31 19.14 0.97 -59.44
N ARG A 32 18.61 2.19 -59.58
CA ARG A 32 17.83 2.89 -58.57
C ARG A 32 17.35 1.96 -57.44
N ALA A 33 17.94 2.12 -56.26
CA ALA A 33 17.37 1.66 -55.01
C ALA A 33 17.25 2.86 -54.07
N GLU A 34 16.10 3.53 -54.14
CA GLU A 34 15.59 4.29 -52.99
C GLU A 34 15.44 3.30 -51.83
N LYS A 35 16.26 3.42 -50.80
CA LYS A 35 15.93 2.86 -49.49
C LYS A 35 15.24 3.96 -48.69
N PRO A 36 13.92 3.89 -48.44
CA PRO A 36 13.31 4.75 -47.45
C PRO A 36 13.85 4.32 -46.09
N GLY A 37 14.74 5.13 -45.52
CA GLY A 37 15.22 4.96 -44.16
C GLY A 37 14.06 5.18 -43.19
N ARG A 38 13.42 4.10 -42.75
CA ARG A 38 12.57 4.13 -41.56
C ARG A 38 13.50 4.31 -40.35
N PRO A 39 13.36 5.36 -39.53
CA PRO A 39 14.13 5.46 -38.30
C PRO A 39 13.63 4.37 -37.34
N GLY A 40 14.41 3.29 -37.24
CA GLY A 40 14.15 2.23 -36.28
C GLY A 40 14.35 2.78 -34.88
N VAL A 41 13.26 2.89 -34.11
CA VAL A 41 13.35 3.09 -32.66
C VAL A 41 14.24 1.97 -32.12
N PRO A 42 15.33 2.28 -31.41
CA PRO A 42 16.24 1.25 -30.95
C PRO A 42 15.47 0.33 -30.01
N TRP A 43 15.45 -0.96 -30.32
CA TRP A 43 14.75 -2.01 -29.58
C TRP A 43 14.98 -1.96 -28.06
N ARG A 44 16.13 -1.43 -27.64
CA ARG A 44 16.45 -1.18 -26.24
C ARG A 44 15.49 -0.20 -25.55
N LEU A 45 15.00 0.83 -26.25
CA LEU A 45 13.97 1.74 -25.74
C LEU A 45 12.61 1.06 -25.58
N ALA A 46 12.22 0.17 -26.51
CA ALA A 46 10.98 -0.60 -26.37
C ALA A 46 11.05 -1.56 -25.17
N LEU A 47 12.20 -2.19 -24.93
CA LEU A 47 12.41 -3.03 -23.75
C LEU A 47 12.38 -2.21 -22.45
N SER A 48 12.93 -1.00 -22.47
CA SER A 48 12.94 -0.09 -21.31
C SER A 48 11.52 0.34 -20.92
N VAL A 49 10.71 0.72 -21.91
CA VAL A 49 9.31 1.10 -21.70
C VAL A 49 8.49 -0.09 -21.21
N PHE A 50 8.74 -1.28 -21.76
CA PHE A 50 8.05 -2.50 -21.32
C PHE A 50 8.40 -2.87 -19.87
N VAL A 51 9.68 -2.83 -19.48
CA VAL A 51 10.10 -3.09 -18.10
C VAL A 51 9.55 -2.03 -17.14
N LEU A 52 9.55 -0.76 -17.54
CA LEU A 52 8.98 0.32 -16.74
C LEU A 52 7.47 0.15 -16.55
N ALA A 53 6.74 -0.14 -17.63
CA ALA A 53 5.30 -0.37 -17.59
C ALA A 53 4.95 -1.63 -16.77
N ALA A 54 5.72 -2.70 -16.91
CA ALA A 54 5.56 -3.92 -16.12
C ALA A 54 5.84 -3.66 -14.63
N ALA A 55 6.90 -2.91 -14.30
CA ALA A 55 7.21 -2.54 -12.92
C ALA A 55 6.14 -1.64 -12.29
N ILE A 56 5.59 -0.67 -13.04
CA ILE A 56 4.49 0.18 -12.59
C ILE A 56 3.22 -0.64 -12.38
N THR A 57 2.91 -1.54 -13.31
CA THR A 57 1.73 -2.43 -13.19
C THR A 57 1.90 -3.40 -12.02
N PHE A 58 3.08 -3.96 -11.83
CA PHE A 58 3.40 -4.81 -10.69
C PHE A 58 3.32 -4.01 -9.38
N ALA A 59 3.83 -2.78 -9.34
CA ALA A 59 3.68 -1.89 -8.19
C ALA A 59 2.22 -1.46 -7.94
N ALA A 60 1.39 -1.33 -8.97
CA ALA A 60 -0.03 -1.02 -8.80
C ALA A 60 -0.84 -2.24 -8.32
N VAL A 61 -0.54 -3.43 -8.83
CA VAL A 61 -1.24 -4.68 -8.50
C VAL A 61 -0.80 -5.26 -7.16
N TYR A 62 0.49 -5.14 -6.82
CA TYR A 62 1.06 -5.65 -5.55
C TYR A 62 1.31 -4.56 -4.50
N GLY A 63 1.39 -3.29 -4.89
CA GLY A 63 1.66 -2.17 -3.98
C GLY A 63 0.41 -1.46 -3.46
N HIS A 64 -0.80 -1.91 -3.81
CA HIS A 64 -2.00 -1.46 -3.11
C HIS A 64 -1.94 -1.81 -1.60
N GLU A 65 -1.24 -2.90 -1.23
CA GLU A 65 -0.92 -3.20 0.19
C GLU A 65 0.17 -2.28 0.77
N LEU A 66 1.11 -1.79 -0.04
CA LEU A 66 2.15 -0.84 0.39
C LEU A 66 1.62 0.59 0.56
N TRP A 67 0.52 0.96 -0.10
CA TRP A 67 -0.16 2.22 0.16
C TRP A 67 -1.13 2.13 1.36
N SER A 68 -1.58 0.91 1.71
CA SER A 68 -2.56 0.69 2.78
C SER A 68 -1.94 0.40 4.15
N GLY A 69 -0.61 0.27 4.28
CA GLY A 69 0.03 0.21 5.60
C GLY A 69 1.54 -0.05 5.60
N ASN A 70 2.23 0.64 6.51
CA ASN A 70 3.54 0.27 7.09
C ASN A 70 4.82 0.64 6.32
N GLY A 71 5.10 1.94 6.18
CA GLY A 71 6.39 2.48 5.73
C GLY A 71 7.14 3.29 6.81
N SER A 72 7.50 2.68 7.93
CA SER A 72 8.57 3.23 8.81
C SER A 72 9.45 2.08 9.28
N THR A 73 10.28 1.59 8.36
CA THR A 73 11.42 0.72 8.63
C THR A 73 12.49 1.53 9.38
N LEU A 74 12.23 1.85 10.64
CA LEU A 74 13.27 2.30 11.55
C LEU A 74 13.88 1.08 12.27
N PRO A 75 15.22 1.02 12.41
CA PRO A 75 15.95 -0.04 13.10
C PRO A 75 15.35 -0.36 14.47
N PRO A 76 15.26 -1.65 14.87
CA PRO A 76 14.68 -2.08 16.15
C PRO A 76 15.29 -1.38 17.38
N ILE A 77 16.58 -1.05 17.30
CA ILE A 77 17.36 -0.34 18.33
C ILE A 77 16.94 1.13 18.55
N LEU A 78 16.23 1.74 17.59
CA LEU A 78 15.67 3.08 17.74
C LEU A 78 14.20 3.06 18.22
N ARG A 79 13.57 1.89 18.35
CA ARG A 79 12.19 1.74 18.87
C ARG A 79 12.12 1.79 20.40
N GLY A 80 13.23 1.50 21.10
CA GLY A 80 13.28 1.44 22.56
C GLY A 80 13.31 2.79 23.30
N ALA A 81 13.49 3.91 22.59
CA ALA A 81 13.65 5.24 23.20
C ALA A 81 12.46 6.19 23.01
N ARG A 82 11.44 5.80 22.24
CA ARG A 82 10.11 6.43 22.31
C ARG A 82 9.29 5.56 23.25
N ALA A 83 9.19 5.96 24.52
CA ALA A 83 8.17 5.44 25.41
C ALA A 83 6.84 5.42 24.63
N ALA A 84 6.27 4.23 24.46
CA ALA A 84 5.05 4.00 23.70
C ALA A 84 3.96 4.94 24.21
N GLN A 85 3.68 6.01 23.44
CA GLN A 85 2.45 6.77 23.54
C GLN A 85 1.36 5.86 22.97
N ASN A 86 0.93 4.89 23.77
CA ASN A 86 -0.04 3.92 23.32
C ASN A 86 -1.42 4.60 23.26
N LEU A 87 -2.21 4.34 22.21
CA LEU A 87 -3.58 4.87 22.13
C LEU A 87 -4.44 4.28 23.24
N GLY A 88 -4.00 3.19 23.88
CA GLY A 88 -4.71 2.52 24.96
C GLY A 88 -5.91 1.76 24.42
N LEU A 89 -5.79 1.23 23.20
CA LEU A 89 -6.80 0.45 22.52
C LEU A 89 -7.17 -0.76 23.38
N ARG A 90 -8.47 -0.98 23.55
CA ARG A 90 -9.04 -2.04 24.39
C ARG A 90 -10.34 -2.51 23.77
N VAL A 91 -10.62 -3.80 23.89
CA VAL A 91 -11.87 -4.40 23.42
C VAL A 91 -12.56 -5.09 24.59
N GLN A 92 -13.86 -4.85 24.74
CA GLN A 92 -14.70 -5.44 25.78
C GLN A 92 -15.98 -6.00 25.16
N TYR A 93 -16.46 -7.14 25.64
CA TYR A 93 -17.76 -7.67 25.22
C TYR A 93 -18.89 -6.87 25.88
N GLN A 94 -19.85 -6.44 25.07
CA GLN A 94 -21.10 -5.81 25.48
C GLN A 94 -22.26 -6.59 24.85
N GLY A 95 -22.63 -7.71 25.48
CA GLY A 95 -23.56 -8.68 24.91
C GLY A 95 -22.95 -9.38 23.70
N GLU A 96 -23.65 -9.37 22.56
CA GLU A 96 -23.18 -9.90 21.26
C GLU A 96 -22.31 -8.91 20.46
N ARG A 97 -21.86 -7.82 21.10
CA ARG A 97 -21.10 -6.75 20.45
C ARG A 97 -19.77 -6.55 21.15
N LEU A 98 -18.81 -6.03 20.40
CA LEU A 98 -17.49 -5.64 20.87
C LEU A 98 -17.46 -4.11 21.02
N LEU A 99 -17.29 -3.64 22.24
CA LEU A 99 -16.99 -2.25 22.53
C LEU A 99 -15.48 -2.05 22.42
N VAL A 100 -15.07 -1.38 21.34
CA VAL A 100 -13.69 -0.96 21.12
C VAL A 100 -13.53 0.41 21.76
N THR A 101 -12.51 0.58 22.60
CA THR A 101 -12.26 1.80 23.37
C THR A 101 -10.79 2.19 23.28
N TRP A 102 -10.49 3.47 23.37
CA TRP A 102 -9.13 3.98 23.45
C TRP A 102 -9.04 5.13 24.45
N SER A 103 -7.82 5.47 24.85
CA SER A 103 -7.53 6.43 25.89
C SER A 103 -7.73 7.87 25.41
N ARG A 104 -8.81 8.51 25.89
CA ARG A 104 -9.07 9.94 25.65
C ARG A 104 -8.02 10.87 26.25
N THR A 105 -7.24 10.38 27.22
CA THR A 105 -6.16 11.15 27.86
C THR A 105 -4.83 11.04 27.12
N SER A 106 -4.74 10.16 26.11
CA SER A 106 -3.56 10.07 25.26
C SER A 106 -3.29 11.43 24.58
N PRO A 107 -2.05 11.92 24.60
CA PRO A 107 -1.68 13.17 23.91
C PRO A 107 -2.08 13.16 22.43
N ASP A 108 -1.92 12.02 21.75
CA ASP A 108 -2.26 11.87 20.34
C ASP A 108 -3.77 11.93 20.08
N VAL A 109 -4.58 11.44 21.01
CA VAL A 109 -6.06 11.50 20.92
C VAL A 109 -6.56 12.90 21.22
N ARG A 110 -5.96 13.61 22.18
CA ARG A 110 -6.33 15.00 22.50
C ARG A 110 -5.98 15.98 21.40
N GLY A 111 -4.89 15.73 20.69
CA GLY A 111 -4.44 16.53 19.54
C GLY A 111 -4.82 15.93 18.19
N ALA A 112 -5.78 14.98 18.16
CA ALA A 112 -6.18 14.30 16.94
C ALA A 112 -6.93 15.25 16.01
N THR A 113 -6.54 15.24 14.74
CA THR A 113 -7.28 15.91 13.66
C THR A 113 -8.22 14.92 12.98
N GLU A 114 -7.73 13.70 12.76
CA GLU A 114 -8.43 12.63 12.08
C GLU A 114 -8.02 11.26 12.65
N GLY A 115 -8.81 10.25 12.36
CA GLY A 115 -8.46 8.87 12.68
C GLY A 115 -9.18 7.87 11.78
N VAL A 116 -8.60 6.69 11.68
CA VAL A 116 -9.14 5.57 10.91
C VAL A 116 -9.11 4.33 11.77
N LEU A 117 -10.27 3.73 12.01
CA LEU A 117 -10.39 2.41 12.61
C LEU A 117 -10.64 1.38 11.50
N ARG A 118 -9.62 0.56 11.23
CA ARG A 118 -9.71 -0.59 10.33
C ARG A 118 -10.16 -1.81 11.11
N ILE A 119 -11.08 -2.55 10.52
CA ILE A 119 -11.69 -3.75 11.09
C ILE A 119 -11.60 -4.86 10.05
N ASP A 120 -10.79 -5.87 10.33
CA ASP A 120 -10.69 -7.08 9.52
C ASP A 120 -11.45 -8.19 10.26
N ASP A 121 -12.57 -8.63 9.70
CA ASP A 121 -13.50 -9.60 10.30
C ASP A 121 -13.65 -10.79 9.35
N GLY A 122 -12.79 -11.79 9.54
CA GLY A 122 -12.64 -12.91 8.60
C GLY A 122 -12.27 -12.41 7.19
N THR A 123 -13.19 -12.51 6.25
CA THR A 123 -13.02 -12.02 4.86
C THR A 123 -13.53 -10.59 4.64
N ALA A 124 -14.27 -10.04 5.61
CA ALA A 124 -14.82 -8.70 5.52
C ALA A 124 -13.78 -7.67 6.00
N HIS A 125 -13.60 -6.60 5.22
CA HIS A 125 -12.70 -5.50 5.55
C HIS A 125 -13.54 -4.23 5.63
N ARG A 126 -13.39 -3.47 6.71
CA ARG A 126 -14.15 -2.24 6.94
C ARG A 126 -13.24 -1.15 7.48
N GLU A 127 -13.39 0.05 6.94
CA GLU A 127 -12.75 1.25 7.46
C GLU A 127 -13.81 2.20 8.03
N VAL A 128 -13.57 2.67 9.25
CA VAL A 128 -14.39 3.70 9.90
C VAL A 128 -13.53 4.95 9.98
N TRP A 129 -13.85 5.91 9.12
CA TRP A 129 -13.24 7.23 9.11
C TRP A 129 -13.84 8.07 10.24
N MET A 130 -12.97 8.74 10.99
CA MET A 130 -13.33 9.52 12.16
C MET A 130 -12.71 10.91 12.10
N ASP A 131 -13.53 11.92 12.34
CA ASP A 131 -13.04 13.28 12.59
C ASP A 131 -12.49 13.43 14.02
N ALA A 132 -11.87 14.58 14.32
CA ALA A 132 -11.33 14.90 15.65
C ALA A 132 -12.34 14.68 16.80
N SER A 133 -13.62 15.01 16.59
CA SER A 133 -14.67 14.86 17.62
C SER A 133 -14.99 13.38 17.87
N GLN A 134 -14.97 12.56 16.82
CA GLN A 134 -15.19 11.11 16.90
C GLN A 134 -13.98 10.38 17.48
N VAL A 135 -12.76 10.80 17.13
CA VAL A 135 -11.53 10.29 17.75
C VAL A 135 -11.51 10.61 19.25
N THR A 136 -11.88 11.83 19.65
CA THR A 136 -11.93 12.21 21.07
C THR A 136 -13.09 11.57 21.84
N ALA A 137 -14.15 11.10 21.15
CA ALA A 137 -15.22 10.31 21.75
C ALA A 137 -14.71 8.97 22.32
N GLY A 138 -13.61 8.40 21.82
CA GLY A 138 -12.88 7.35 22.53
C GLY A 138 -13.44 5.93 22.42
N SER A 139 -14.48 5.68 21.62
CA SER A 139 -15.10 4.35 21.54
C SER A 139 -15.91 4.11 20.27
N VAL A 140 -15.97 2.86 19.82
CA VAL A 140 -16.84 2.36 18.74
C VAL A 140 -17.46 1.03 19.16
N LEU A 141 -18.76 0.86 18.91
CA LEU A 141 -19.46 -0.41 19.11
C LEU A 141 -19.54 -1.19 17.80
N TYR A 142 -19.05 -2.42 17.80
CA TYR A 142 -18.98 -3.28 16.62
C TYR A 142 -19.71 -4.60 16.84
N LYS A 143 -20.40 -5.13 15.82
CA LYS A 143 -20.98 -6.48 15.87
C LYS A 143 -20.12 -7.41 15.00
N PRO A 144 -19.40 -8.37 15.58
CA PRO A 144 -18.58 -9.31 14.83
C PRO A 144 -19.44 -10.31 14.04
N ALA A 145 -18.94 -10.67 12.86
CA ALA A 145 -19.54 -11.65 11.97
C ALA A 145 -18.74 -12.97 11.92
N SER A 146 -17.45 -12.93 12.26
CA SER A 146 -16.56 -14.10 12.37
C SER A 146 -15.91 -14.20 13.76
N ASP A 147 -15.30 -15.34 14.03
CA ASP A 147 -14.59 -15.61 15.28
C ASP A 147 -13.24 -14.89 15.38
N ASP A 148 -12.68 -14.41 14.28
CA ASP A 148 -11.40 -13.70 14.24
C ASP A 148 -11.61 -12.27 13.73
N VAL A 149 -11.34 -11.31 14.62
CA VAL A 149 -11.50 -9.88 14.31
C VAL A 149 -10.26 -9.10 14.71
N ILE A 150 -9.70 -8.34 13.79
CA ILE A 150 -8.56 -7.45 14.01
C ILE A 150 -9.04 -6.01 13.97
N PHE A 151 -8.77 -5.27 15.03
CA PHE A 151 -8.99 -3.83 15.11
C PHE A 151 -7.65 -3.12 15.02
N ARG A 152 -7.49 -2.23 14.04
CA ARG A 152 -6.32 -1.36 13.91
C ARG A 152 -6.77 0.09 13.93
N LEU A 153 -6.38 0.82 14.97
CA LEU A 153 -6.66 2.24 15.12
C LEU A 153 -5.43 3.04 14.69
N GLN A 154 -5.61 3.92 13.72
CA GLN A 154 -4.66 4.95 13.34
C GLN A 154 -5.22 6.32 13.73
N VAL A 155 -4.43 7.11 14.44
CA VAL A 155 -4.78 8.49 14.82
C VAL A 155 -3.75 9.43 14.25
N GLU A 156 -4.22 10.44 13.53
CA GLU A 156 -3.40 11.51 13.01
C GLU A 156 -3.52 12.69 13.97
N SER A 157 -2.46 12.92 14.74
CA SER A 157 -2.32 14.14 15.51
C SER A 157 -1.57 15.16 14.68
N GLY A 158 -1.68 16.46 14.98
CA GLY A 158 -0.86 17.51 14.33
C GLY A 158 0.67 17.34 14.46
N THR A 159 1.12 16.24 15.10
CA THR A 159 2.50 15.81 15.12
C THR A 159 2.82 15.00 13.85
N ALA A 160 4.02 15.15 13.30
CA ALA A 160 4.37 14.67 11.96
C ALA A 160 4.30 13.13 11.73
N LYS A 161 3.87 12.32 12.69
CA LYS A 161 3.72 10.87 12.53
C LYS A 161 2.39 10.39 13.10
N PRO A 162 1.61 9.60 12.34
CA PRO A 162 0.41 8.98 12.86
C PRO A 162 0.76 7.91 13.91
N THR A 163 -0.06 7.82 14.96
CA THR A 163 0.05 6.80 15.99
C THR A 163 -0.87 5.63 15.63
N ILE A 164 -0.36 4.41 15.68
CA ILE A 164 -1.08 3.19 15.28
C ILE A 164 -1.06 2.18 16.41
N GLU A 165 -2.22 1.62 16.76
CA GLU A 165 -2.36 0.50 17.68
C GLU A 165 -3.24 -0.60 17.06
N THR A 166 -2.96 -1.86 17.38
CA THR A 166 -3.69 -3.01 16.80
C THR A 166 -3.98 -4.05 17.87
N ILE A 167 -5.20 -4.59 17.88
CA ILE A 167 -5.64 -5.68 18.74
C ILE A 167 -6.37 -6.72 17.88
N ARG A 168 -6.13 -8.00 18.17
CA ARG A 168 -6.85 -9.13 17.56
C ARG A 168 -7.67 -9.83 18.63
N VAL A 169 -8.92 -10.12 18.31
CA VAL A 169 -9.88 -10.81 19.17
C VAL A 169 -10.22 -12.15 18.54
N LEU A 170 -10.09 -13.22 19.32
CA LEU A 170 -10.44 -14.58 18.94
C LEU A 170 -11.74 -15.00 19.64
N GLY A 171 -12.57 -15.80 18.98
CA GLY A 171 -13.92 -16.15 19.43
C GLY A 171 -14.89 -14.97 19.44
N ALA A 172 -14.67 -13.95 18.59
CA ALA A 172 -15.40 -12.69 18.61
C ALA A 172 -16.92 -12.85 18.40
N ALA A 173 -17.34 -13.74 17.48
CA ALA A 173 -18.75 -14.04 17.25
C ALA A 173 -19.40 -14.77 18.44
N GLN A 174 -18.60 -15.45 19.26
CA GLN A 174 -19.06 -16.20 20.41
C GLN A 174 -18.98 -15.34 21.67
N ALA A 175 -20.04 -14.56 21.92
CA ALA A 175 -20.17 -13.79 23.16
C ALA A 175 -19.86 -14.68 24.38
N PRO A 176 -19.07 -14.20 25.37
CA PRO A 176 -18.78 -14.94 26.59
C PRO A 176 -20.09 -15.36 27.23
N ASN A 177 -20.40 -16.65 27.19
CA ASN A 177 -21.65 -17.17 27.72
C ASN A 177 -21.54 -17.12 29.25
N PRO A 178 -22.30 -16.28 29.99
CA PRO A 178 -22.25 -16.27 31.45
C PRO A 178 -22.77 -17.58 32.07
N ARG A 179 -23.29 -18.51 31.26
CA ARG A 179 -23.83 -19.82 31.64
C ARG A 179 -22.78 -20.89 31.97
N GLY A 180 -21.52 -20.51 32.11
CA GLY A 180 -20.48 -21.36 32.72
C GLY A 180 -20.58 -21.48 34.24
N ALA A 181 -21.57 -20.87 34.90
CA ALA A 181 -21.96 -21.36 36.22
C ALA A 181 -22.55 -22.77 36.01
N PRO A 182 -21.99 -23.83 36.63
CA PRO A 182 -22.59 -25.15 36.55
C PRO A 182 -24.04 -25.01 36.98
N ALA A 183 -24.97 -25.25 36.05
CA ALA A 183 -26.32 -25.60 36.41
C ALA A 183 -26.20 -26.94 37.16
N THR A 184 -25.96 -26.88 38.46
CA THR A 184 -26.30 -27.99 39.34
C THR A 184 -27.74 -28.30 39.02
N SER A 185 -27.92 -29.44 38.39
CA SER A 185 -29.20 -30.05 38.06
C SER A 185 -30.18 -29.75 39.18
N ALA A 186 -31.12 -28.84 38.94
CA ALA A 186 -32.28 -28.74 39.80
C ALA A 186 -32.88 -30.14 39.82
N PRO A 187 -33.03 -30.81 40.98
CA PRO A 187 -33.70 -32.08 41.04
C PRO A 187 -35.09 -31.85 40.44
N ALA A 188 -35.42 -32.58 39.37
CA ALA A 188 -36.75 -32.57 38.81
C ALA A 188 -37.75 -32.81 39.94
N PRO A 189 -38.85 -32.04 40.05
CA PRO A 189 -39.90 -32.35 41.01
C PRO A 189 -40.40 -33.74 40.67
N ALA A 190 -40.15 -34.71 41.55
CA ALA A 190 -40.67 -36.05 41.41
C ALA A 190 -42.19 -35.94 41.30
N THR A 191 -42.72 -36.35 40.16
CA THR A 191 -44.13 -36.65 39.94
C THR A 191 -44.61 -37.53 41.09
N SER A 192 -45.46 -36.98 41.96
CA SER A 192 -46.18 -37.73 42.97
C SER A 192 -47.28 -38.53 42.27
N PRO A 193 -47.26 -39.88 42.27
CA PRO A 193 -48.39 -40.66 41.81
C PRO A 193 -49.42 -40.69 42.93
N ALA A 194 -50.54 -40.01 42.72
CA ALA A 194 -51.76 -40.28 43.46
C ALA A 194 -52.25 -41.70 43.08
N ALA A 195 -52.23 -42.62 44.05
CA ALA A 195 -53.03 -43.84 44.00
C ALA A 195 -53.48 -44.19 45.42
N SER A 196 -54.79 -44.04 45.64
CA SER A 196 -55.55 -44.28 46.86
C SER A 196 -55.57 -45.77 47.26
N PRO A 197 -55.65 -46.11 48.55
CA PRO A 197 -56.19 -47.40 49.00
C PRO A 197 -57.69 -47.31 49.34
N SER A 198 -58.34 -48.46 49.18
CA SER A 198 -59.76 -48.82 49.30
C SER A 198 -60.49 -48.45 50.58
#